data_AF-A0A1H4QF22-F1
#
_entry.id   AF-A0A1H4QF22-F1
#
_cell.length_a   1.000
_cell.length_b   1.000
_cell.length_c   1.000
_cell.angle_alpha   90.00
_cell.angle_beta   90.00
_cell.angle_gamma   90.00
#
_symmetry.space_group_name_H-M   'P 1'
#
loop_
_entity.id
_entity.type
_entity.pdbx_description
1 polymer ?
#
loop_
_entity_poly.entity_id
_entity_poly.type
_entity_poly.pdbx_seq_one_letter_code
_entity_poly.pdbx_strand_id
1 'polypeptide(L)'
;MAWLLLKDTVNSCIEYRILGLAAEAAFFTLLSLPPLLLGLIAVLGYADDWTNTDTVASIRENILHAAGTVLSDRGVHEIAEPLLDDITQGKRPDLISLGFAIALWSGSRAVNVFIDTITVMYGLDGHRGIVKTRLLALLLYIVALLIGAVVLPLAVVGPDRVVELVPWGTEVVAVLYWPAVILLSIAFLTTLYHVSVPVRSPWIEDIPGALVALGMWVLGSFLLRIYLTSQVEGPTIYGSLAAPIAVLLWIGISAFAVLVGAAVNAAIDRVWPSVATAAAREANERARAVQAAELVARVRAEAEDVDEDDPDMPSEFPERWSKFLPPDDVKSRLHSGWEKD
;
A
#
# COMPACT_ATOMS: atom_id res chain seq x y z
N MET A 1 4.39 -18.52 -23.60
CA MET A 1 3.34 -17.56 -23.22
C MET A 1 3.44 -17.20 -21.73
N ALA A 2 3.32 -18.15 -20.79
CA ALA A 2 3.51 -17.90 -19.35
C ALA A 2 4.85 -17.24 -18.99
N TRP A 3 5.95 -17.64 -19.64
CA TRP A 3 7.26 -17.02 -19.47
C TRP A 3 7.31 -15.54 -19.89
N LEU A 4 6.57 -15.16 -20.94
CA LEU A 4 6.52 -13.77 -21.41
C LEU A 4 5.73 -12.91 -20.42
N LEU A 5 4.58 -13.41 -19.95
CA LEU A 5 3.80 -12.73 -18.91
C LEU A 5 4.63 -12.55 -17.63
N LEU A 6 5.33 -13.60 -17.18
CA LEU A 6 6.19 -13.51 -16.00
C LEU A 6 7.32 -12.49 -16.20
N LYS A 7 7.97 -12.50 -17.36
CA LYS A 7 9.01 -11.54 -17.71
C LYS A 7 8.47 -10.10 -17.72
N ASP A 8 7.31 -9.88 -18.32
CA ASP A 8 6.67 -8.56 -18.39
C ASP A 8 6.22 -8.07 -17.01
N THR A 9 5.69 -8.95 -16.16
CA THR A 9 5.38 -8.64 -14.76
C THR A 9 6.66 -8.24 -14.03
N VAL A 10 7.73 -9.04 -14.10
CA VAL A 10 9.01 -8.73 -13.43
C VAL A 10 9.60 -7.41 -13.91
N ASN A 11 9.61 -7.17 -15.23
CA ASN A 11 10.08 -5.91 -15.80
C ASN A 11 9.25 -4.73 -15.29
N SER A 12 7.92 -4.85 -15.29
CA SER A 12 7.02 -3.82 -14.74
C SER A 12 7.30 -3.58 -13.26
N CYS A 13 7.57 -4.64 -12.47
CA CYS A 13 7.90 -4.51 -11.06
C CYS A 13 9.16 -3.67 -10.82
N ILE A 14 10.18 -3.87 -11.66
CA ILE A 14 11.45 -3.14 -11.58
C ILE A 14 11.26 -1.70 -12.06
N GLU A 15 10.62 -1.51 -13.21
CA GLU A 15 10.38 -0.21 -13.84
C GLU A 15 9.60 0.73 -12.91
N TYR A 16 8.53 0.23 -12.30
CA TYR A 16 7.70 1.03 -11.38
C TYR A 16 8.24 1.08 -9.94
N ARG A 17 9.42 0.52 -9.67
CA ARG A 17 10.02 0.49 -8.32
C ARG A 17 9.05 -0.04 -7.27
N ILE A 18 8.34 -1.14 -7.57
CA ILE A 18 7.27 -1.69 -6.70
C ILE A 18 7.75 -1.90 -5.27
N LEU A 19 8.99 -2.34 -5.08
CA LEU A 19 9.54 -2.53 -3.73
C LEU A 19 9.62 -1.23 -2.93
N GLY A 20 9.93 -0.10 -3.58
CA GLY A 20 9.90 1.21 -2.95
C GLY A 20 8.48 1.68 -2.62
N LEU A 21 7.53 1.45 -3.52
CA LEU A 21 6.11 1.79 -3.29
C LEU A 21 5.48 0.92 -2.21
N ALA A 22 5.85 -0.37 -2.15
CA ALA A 22 5.46 -1.27 -1.07
C ALA A 22 5.99 -0.79 0.29
N ALA A 23 7.26 -0.34 0.33
CA ALA A 23 7.84 0.25 1.53
C ALA A 23 7.14 1.55 1.94
N GLU A 24 6.76 2.41 0.98
CA GLU A 24 5.97 3.62 1.24
C GLU A 24 4.61 3.27 1.85
N ALA A 25 3.87 2.35 1.23
CA ALA A 25 2.58 1.89 1.74
C ALA A 25 2.70 1.27 3.13
N ALA A 26 3.74 0.48 3.37
CA ALA A 26 3.99 -0.15 4.66
C ALA A 26 4.31 0.88 5.76
N PHE A 27 5.14 1.87 5.46
CA PHE A 27 5.45 2.95 6.39
C PHE A 27 4.20 3.72 6.81
N PHE A 28 3.37 4.15 5.85
CA PHE A 28 2.15 4.89 6.15
C PHE A 28 1.07 4.03 6.84
N THR A 29 1.02 2.74 6.54
CA THR A 29 0.15 1.79 7.25
C THR A 29 0.61 1.65 8.71
N LEU A 30 1.89 1.40 8.95
CA LEU A 30 2.44 1.26 10.30
C LEU A 30 2.22 2.52 11.14
N LEU A 31 2.43 3.71 10.56
CA LEU A 31 2.21 4.99 11.22
C LEU A 31 0.74 5.20 11.62
N SER A 32 -0.20 4.65 10.84
CA SER A 32 -1.63 4.74 11.13
C SER A 32 -2.11 3.81 12.24
N LEU A 33 -1.41 2.69 12.50
CA LEU A 33 -1.93 1.63 13.37
C LEU A 33 -2.16 2.09 14.83
N PRO A 34 -1.17 2.67 15.56
CA PRO A 34 -1.38 2.99 16.96
C PRO A 34 -2.52 4.00 17.20
N PRO A 35 -2.56 5.17 16.53
CA PRO A 35 -3.64 6.13 16.77
C PRO A 35 -5.00 5.63 16.27
N LEU A 36 -5.03 4.73 15.28
CA LEU A 36 -6.27 4.12 14.82
C LEU A 36 -6.86 3.15 15.86
N LEU A 37 -6.02 2.29 16.46
CA LEU A 37 -6.45 1.40 17.53
C LEU A 37 -7.02 2.19 18.71
N LEU A 38 -6.31 3.26 19.10
CA LEU A 38 -6.75 4.15 20.17
C LEU A 38 -8.07 4.87 19.86
N GLY A 39 -8.22 5.38 18.64
CA GLY A 39 -9.46 6.03 18.22
C GLY A 39 -10.64 5.05 18.15
N LEU A 40 -10.40 3.82 17.70
CA LEU A 40 -11.43 2.78 17.69
C LEU A 40 -11.90 2.45 19.11
N ILE A 41 -10.99 2.36 20.07
CA ILE A 41 -11.32 2.16 21.49
C ILE A 41 -12.10 3.34 22.04
N ALA A 42 -11.72 4.59 21.71
CA ALA A 42 -12.45 5.76 22.17
C ALA A 42 -13.91 5.75 21.66
N VAL A 43 -14.11 5.38 20.39
CA VAL A 43 -15.46 5.22 19.80
C VAL A 43 -16.24 4.10 20.50
N LEU A 44 -15.59 2.96 20.76
CA LEU A 44 -16.21 1.84 21.46
C LEU A 44 -16.52 2.17 22.92
N GLY A 45 -15.65 2.89 23.63
CA GLY A 45 -15.88 3.38 24.99
C GLY A 45 -17.09 4.30 25.08
N TYR A 46 -17.22 5.21 24.12
CA TYR A 46 -18.39 6.07 24.02
C TYR A 46 -19.67 5.28 23.67
N ALA A 47 -19.55 4.21 22.88
CA ALA A 47 -20.66 3.32 22.56
C ALA A 47 -21.05 2.40 23.74
N ASP A 48 -20.10 1.96 24.56
CA ASP A 48 -20.34 1.17 25.78
C ASP A 48 -21.05 2.03 26.84
N ASP A 49 -20.65 3.30 27.02
CA ASP A 49 -21.37 4.26 27.87
C ASP A 49 -22.84 4.43 27.43
N TRP A 50 -23.12 4.27 26.14
CA TRP A 50 -24.48 4.35 25.58
C TRP A 50 -25.24 3.01 25.63
N THR A 51 -24.55 1.86 25.61
CA THR A 51 -25.14 0.52 25.48
C THR A 51 -25.05 -0.35 26.76
N ASN A 52 -24.31 0.10 27.77
CA ASN A 52 -24.17 -0.50 29.11
C ASN A 52 -23.68 -1.96 29.08
N THR A 53 -22.80 -2.30 28.13
CA THR A 53 -22.18 -3.63 28.01
C THR A 53 -20.78 -3.57 28.63
N ASP A 54 -20.26 -4.60 29.30
CA ASP A 54 -18.90 -4.59 29.90
C ASP A 54 -17.79 -4.89 28.85
N THR A 55 -17.95 -4.40 27.61
CA THR A 55 -17.15 -4.85 26.45
C THR A 55 -15.76 -4.22 26.41
N VAL A 56 -15.64 -2.98 26.88
CA VAL A 56 -14.41 -2.17 26.82
C VAL A 56 -13.26 -2.78 27.63
N ALA A 57 -13.54 -3.41 28.76
CA ALA A 57 -12.50 -4.02 29.60
C ALA A 57 -11.80 -5.19 28.88
N SER A 58 -12.58 -6.06 28.21
CA SER A 58 -12.04 -7.19 27.45
C SER A 58 -11.26 -6.73 26.22
N ILE A 59 -11.72 -5.68 25.54
CA ILE A 59 -11.03 -5.11 24.38
C ILE A 59 -9.72 -4.43 24.81
N ARG A 60 -9.72 -3.70 25.93
CA ARG A 60 -8.52 -3.09 26.51
C ARG A 60 -7.46 -4.15 26.81
N GLU A 61 -7.84 -5.24 27.46
CA GLU A 61 -6.92 -6.31 27.85
C GLU A 61 -6.32 -7.02 26.61
N ASN A 62 -7.14 -7.31 25.60
CA ASN A 62 -6.67 -7.89 24.33
C ASN A 62 -5.69 -6.96 23.59
N ILE A 63 -5.88 -5.64 23.67
CA ILE A 63 -5.01 -4.65 23.03
C ILE A 63 -3.72 -4.46 23.81
N LEU A 64 -3.74 -4.43 25.14
CA LEU A 64 -2.52 -4.42 25.94
C LEU A 64 -1.70 -5.69 25.72
N HIS A 65 -2.38 -6.83 25.60
CA HIS A 65 -1.74 -8.09 25.23
C HIS A 65 -1.12 -8.01 23.82
N ALA A 66 -1.86 -7.53 22.82
CA ALA A 66 -1.33 -7.33 21.46
C ALA A 66 -0.18 -6.30 21.43
N ALA A 67 -0.30 -5.21 22.19
CA ALA A 67 0.74 -4.20 22.34
C ALA A 67 1.99 -4.81 22.98
N GLY A 68 1.87 -5.70 23.97
CA GLY A 68 2.97 -6.45 24.57
C GLY A 68 3.63 -7.46 23.64
N THR A 69 2.97 -7.89 22.56
CA THR A 69 3.62 -8.69 21.51
C THR A 69 4.48 -7.83 20.56
N VAL A 70 4.25 -6.51 20.52
CA VAL A 70 4.88 -5.60 19.55
C VAL A 70 5.80 -4.55 20.20
N LEU A 71 5.53 -4.16 21.44
CA LEU A 71 6.28 -3.18 22.21
C LEU A 71 7.05 -3.89 23.32
N SER A 72 8.12 -3.26 23.82
CA SER A 72 8.76 -3.74 25.05
C SER A 72 7.85 -3.53 26.25
N ASP A 73 8.08 -4.27 27.35
CA ASP A 73 7.34 -4.10 28.61
C ASP A 73 7.29 -2.63 29.07
N ARG A 74 8.40 -1.89 28.89
CA ARG A 74 8.44 -0.43 29.12
C ARG A 74 7.57 0.34 28.16
N GLY A 75 7.59 0.04 26.86
CA GLY A 75 6.71 0.70 25.89
C GLY A 75 5.22 0.45 26.18
N VAL A 76 4.88 -0.72 26.71
CA VAL A 76 3.51 -1.02 27.14
C VAL A 76 3.16 -0.22 28.40
N HIS A 77 3.93 -0.35 29.48
CA HIS A 77 3.58 0.25 30.78
C HIS A 77 3.81 1.77 30.85
N GLU A 78 4.78 2.31 30.12
CA GLU A 78 5.13 3.74 30.16
C GLU A 78 4.44 4.55 29.06
N ILE A 79 3.96 3.92 27.98
CA ILE A 79 3.35 4.62 26.84
C ILE A 79 1.94 4.10 26.54
N ALA A 80 1.77 2.81 26.25
CA ALA A 80 0.47 2.29 25.80
C ALA A 80 -0.60 2.33 26.90
N GLU A 81 -0.26 1.86 28.10
CA GLU A 81 -1.18 1.78 29.24
C GLU A 81 -1.62 3.17 29.76
N PRO A 82 -0.72 4.14 30.01
CA PRO A 82 -1.12 5.49 30.41
C PRO A 82 -1.97 6.19 29.34
N LEU A 83 -1.65 5.95 28.06
CA LEU A 83 -2.41 6.50 26.95
C LEU A 83 -3.81 5.89 26.86
N LEU A 84 -3.95 4.57 27.03
CA LEU A 84 -5.24 3.90 27.12
C LEU A 84 -6.07 4.37 28.32
N ASP A 85 -5.44 4.59 29.47
CA ASP A 85 -6.10 5.14 30.65
C ASP A 85 -6.58 6.58 30.45
N ASP A 86 -5.75 7.44 29.87
CA ASP A 86 -6.12 8.82 29.57
C ASP A 86 -7.29 8.90 28.57
N ILE A 87 -7.39 7.91 27.65
CA ILE A 87 -8.45 7.82 26.66
C ILE A 87 -9.75 7.33 27.27
N THR A 88 -9.70 6.22 28.00
CA THR A 88 -10.89 5.62 28.64
C THR A 88 -11.47 6.51 29.74
N GLN A 89 -10.63 7.30 30.41
CA GLN A 89 -11.06 8.26 31.43
C GLN A 89 -11.46 9.63 30.86
N GLY A 90 -11.46 9.79 29.52
CA GLY A 90 -11.92 11.01 28.85
C GLY A 90 -11.09 12.26 29.12
N LYS A 91 -9.83 12.12 29.55
CA LYS A 91 -9.02 13.25 30.03
C LYS A 91 -8.57 14.21 28.91
N ARG A 92 -8.49 13.73 27.65
CA ARG A 92 -7.97 14.51 26.50
C ARG A 92 -8.62 14.17 25.14
N PRO A 93 -9.92 14.49 24.92
CA PRO A 93 -10.62 14.21 23.66
C PRO A 93 -9.98 14.89 22.43
N ASP A 94 -9.33 16.03 22.61
CA ASP A 94 -8.67 16.79 21.54
C ASP A 94 -7.48 16.02 20.93
N LEU A 95 -6.65 15.40 21.78
CA LEU A 95 -5.49 14.62 21.34
C LEU A 95 -5.92 13.32 20.65
N ILE A 96 -6.99 12.70 21.13
CA ILE A 96 -7.58 11.50 20.51
C ILE A 96 -8.05 11.83 19.09
N SER A 97 -8.82 12.92 18.96
CA SER A 97 -9.38 13.34 17.68
C SER A 97 -8.28 13.70 16.68
N LEU A 98 -7.24 14.41 17.14
CA LEU A 98 -6.08 14.75 16.32
C LEU A 98 -5.28 13.50 15.90
N GLY A 99 -5.00 12.59 16.84
CA GLY A 99 -4.29 11.35 16.57
C GLY A 99 -5.05 10.47 15.57
N PHE A 100 -6.36 10.35 15.75
CA PHE A 100 -7.23 9.62 14.83
C PHE A 100 -7.27 10.26 13.44
N ALA A 101 -7.33 11.59 13.34
CA ALA A 101 -7.25 12.29 12.05
C ALA A 101 -5.92 12.05 11.33
N ILE A 102 -4.79 12.07 12.07
CA ILE A 102 -3.47 11.75 11.53
C ILE A 102 -3.40 10.30 11.05
N ALA A 103 -3.93 9.35 11.81
CA ALA A 103 -3.99 7.95 11.40
C ALA A 103 -4.87 7.74 10.17
N LEU A 104 -6.03 8.38 10.11
CA LEU A 104 -6.92 8.30 8.95
C LEU A 104 -6.26 8.87 7.69
N TRP A 105 -5.56 10.00 7.83
CA TRP A 105 -4.77 10.59 6.76
C TRP A 105 -3.62 9.68 6.32
N SER A 106 -2.86 9.12 7.26
CA SER A 106 -1.74 8.22 6.99
C SER A 106 -2.20 6.94 6.29
N GLY A 107 -3.23 6.28 6.82
CA GLY A 107 -3.76 5.06 6.22
C GLY A 107 -4.40 5.29 4.85
N SER A 108 -5.15 6.40 4.68
CA SER A 108 -5.64 6.82 3.36
C SER A 108 -4.48 7.05 2.38
N ARG A 109 -3.34 7.58 2.84
CA ARG A 109 -2.15 7.73 2.01
C ARG A 109 -1.56 6.38 1.60
N ALA A 110 -1.51 5.38 2.47
CA ALA A 110 -1.08 4.03 2.10
C ALA A 110 -1.98 3.42 1.00
N VAL A 111 -3.31 3.58 1.13
CA VAL A 111 -4.27 3.13 0.10
C VAL A 111 -4.10 3.90 -1.21
N ASN A 112 -3.83 5.20 -1.14
CA ASN A 112 -3.55 6.03 -2.32
C ASN A 112 -2.34 5.52 -3.10
N VAL A 113 -1.29 5.03 -2.43
CA VAL A 113 -0.13 4.40 -3.10
C VAL A 113 -0.58 3.21 -3.93
N PHE A 114 -1.43 2.33 -3.40
CA PHE A 114 -1.97 1.21 -4.20
C PHE A 114 -2.77 1.71 -5.41
N ILE A 115 -3.73 2.62 -5.21
CA ILE A 115 -4.59 3.12 -6.29
C ILE A 115 -3.77 3.76 -7.41
N ASP A 116 -2.85 4.67 -7.06
CA ASP A 116 -2.02 5.36 -8.03
C ASP A 116 -1.13 4.38 -8.79
N THR A 117 -0.47 3.47 -8.06
CA THR A 117 0.41 2.47 -8.67
C THR A 117 -0.33 1.56 -9.64
N ILE A 118 -1.50 1.06 -9.23
CA ILE A 118 -2.36 0.22 -10.10
C ILE A 118 -2.77 1.02 -11.34
N THR A 119 -3.23 2.27 -11.17
CA THR A 119 -3.66 3.12 -12.28
C THR A 119 -2.53 3.37 -13.29
N VAL A 120 -1.32 3.62 -12.80
CA VAL A 120 -0.11 3.80 -13.62
C VAL A 120 0.26 2.52 -14.36
N MET A 121 0.19 1.35 -13.72
CA MET A 121 0.49 0.06 -14.37
C MET A 121 -0.41 -0.23 -15.57
N TYR A 122 -1.68 0.20 -15.50
CA TYR A 122 -2.65 0.13 -16.59
C TYR A 122 -2.46 1.23 -17.66
N GLY A 123 -1.54 2.18 -17.47
CA GLY A 123 -1.29 3.30 -18.39
C GLY A 123 -2.37 4.38 -18.34
N LEU A 124 -3.12 4.47 -17.25
CA LEU A 124 -4.26 5.36 -17.08
C LEU A 124 -3.99 6.50 -16.10
N ASP A 125 -2.72 6.79 -15.84
CA ASP A 125 -2.33 7.93 -15.00
C ASP A 125 -2.79 9.26 -15.62
N GLY A 126 -3.22 10.17 -14.75
CA GLY A 126 -3.84 11.44 -15.15
C GLY A 126 -5.33 11.34 -15.52
N HIS A 127 -5.90 10.14 -15.66
CA HIS A 127 -7.32 9.97 -16.04
C HIS A 127 -8.28 10.38 -14.92
N ARG A 128 -7.87 10.20 -13.65
CA ARG A 128 -8.63 10.62 -12.45
C ARG A 128 -7.91 11.81 -11.81
N GLY A 129 -8.65 12.90 -11.58
CA GLY A 129 -8.11 14.08 -10.89
C GLY A 129 -7.75 13.78 -9.42
N ILE A 130 -6.76 14.51 -8.90
CA ILE A 130 -6.15 14.30 -7.57
C ILE A 130 -7.20 14.20 -6.45
N VAL A 131 -8.20 15.09 -6.45
CA VAL A 131 -9.26 15.10 -5.42
C VAL A 131 -10.09 13.83 -5.45
N LYS A 132 -10.49 13.36 -6.64
CA LYS A 132 -11.29 12.12 -6.78
C LYS A 132 -10.49 10.90 -6.32
N THR A 133 -9.21 10.85 -6.65
CA THR A 133 -8.31 9.78 -6.21
C THR A 133 -8.14 9.77 -4.70
N ARG A 134 -7.95 10.94 -4.07
CA ARG A 134 -7.84 11.06 -2.60
C ARG A 134 -9.12 10.65 -1.87
N LEU A 135 -10.28 11.07 -2.37
CA LEU A 135 -11.57 10.67 -1.80
C LEU A 135 -11.79 9.17 -1.94
N LEU A 136 -11.40 8.58 -3.07
CA LEU A 136 -11.48 7.13 -3.27
C LEU A 136 -10.56 6.38 -2.31
N ALA A 137 -9.32 6.85 -2.13
CA ALA A 137 -8.37 6.26 -1.20
C ALA A 137 -8.90 6.28 0.24
N LEU A 138 -9.51 7.39 0.65
CA LEU A 138 -10.14 7.50 1.96
C LEU A 138 -11.33 6.54 2.11
N LEU A 139 -12.20 6.45 1.11
CA LEU A 139 -13.35 5.54 1.12
C LEU A 139 -12.91 4.07 1.19
N LEU A 140 -11.98 3.67 0.33
CA LEU A 140 -11.44 2.31 0.32
C LEU A 140 -10.72 1.98 1.63
N TYR A 141 -10.02 2.95 2.21
CA TYR A 141 -9.41 2.77 3.53
C TYR A 141 -10.45 2.51 4.62
N ILE A 142 -11.53 3.31 4.68
CA ILE A 142 -12.62 3.10 5.64
C ILE A 142 -13.27 1.71 5.44
N VAL A 143 -13.54 1.32 4.19
CA VAL A 143 -14.09 -0.01 3.89
C VAL A 143 -13.11 -1.12 4.31
N ALA A 144 -11.81 -0.95 4.05
CA ALA A 144 -10.78 -1.89 4.47
C ALA A 144 -10.69 -2.00 6.00
N LEU A 145 -10.89 -0.92 6.74
CA LEU A 145 -10.97 -0.95 8.20
C LEU A 145 -12.19 -1.73 8.70
N LEU A 146 -13.36 -1.51 8.10
CA LEU A 146 -14.58 -2.23 8.46
C LEU A 146 -14.46 -3.73 8.18
N ILE A 147 -13.95 -4.09 7.00
CA ILE A 147 -13.70 -5.49 6.65
C ILE A 147 -12.61 -6.07 7.55
N GLY A 148 -11.51 -5.35 7.77
CA GLY A 148 -10.40 -5.76 8.63
C GLY A 148 -10.82 -5.99 10.08
N ALA A 149 -11.73 -5.16 10.62
CA ALA A 149 -12.30 -5.33 11.95
C ALA A 149 -13.10 -6.63 12.10
N VAL A 150 -13.60 -7.21 11.00
CA VAL A 150 -14.28 -8.51 11.01
C VAL A 150 -13.29 -9.64 10.69
N VAL A 151 -12.52 -9.50 9.61
CA VAL A 151 -11.66 -10.56 9.06
C VAL A 151 -10.45 -10.83 9.94
N LEU A 152 -9.79 -9.81 10.51
CA LEU A 152 -8.59 -10.01 11.32
C LEU A 152 -8.88 -10.74 12.63
N PRO A 153 -9.89 -10.36 13.45
CA PRO A 153 -10.23 -11.12 14.65
C PRO A 153 -10.62 -12.54 14.30
N LEU A 154 -11.42 -12.73 13.23
CA LEU A 154 -11.74 -14.05 12.73
C LEU A 154 -10.43 -14.83 12.53
N ALA A 155 -9.56 -14.36 11.64
CA ALA A 155 -8.32 -15.03 11.24
C ALA A 155 -7.39 -15.38 12.42
N VAL A 156 -7.33 -14.53 13.45
CA VAL A 156 -6.49 -14.72 14.64
C VAL A 156 -7.12 -15.69 15.65
N VAL A 157 -8.42 -15.56 15.87
CA VAL A 157 -9.18 -16.34 16.86
C VAL A 157 -9.27 -17.82 16.46
N GLY A 158 -9.25 -18.10 15.16
CA GLY A 158 -9.37 -19.45 14.63
C GLY A 158 -10.78 -20.03 14.76
N PRO A 159 -11.04 -21.21 14.16
CA PRO A 159 -12.38 -21.80 14.12
C PRO A 159 -12.92 -22.13 15.53
N ASP A 160 -12.05 -22.49 16.47
CA ASP A 160 -12.43 -23.09 17.76
C ASP A 160 -13.28 -22.17 18.66
N ARG A 161 -13.09 -20.85 18.60
CA ARG A 161 -13.91 -19.88 19.38
C ARG A 161 -15.09 -19.31 18.60
N VAL A 162 -15.03 -19.31 17.26
CA VAL A 162 -16.17 -18.90 16.42
C VAL A 162 -17.32 -19.90 16.57
N VAL A 163 -16.97 -21.17 16.77
CA VAL A 163 -17.90 -22.27 17.09
C VAL A 163 -18.72 -22.01 18.37
N GLU A 164 -18.19 -21.27 19.34
CA GLU A 164 -18.91 -20.94 20.58
C GLU A 164 -19.98 -19.84 20.37
N LEU A 165 -19.82 -19.00 19.34
CA LEU A 165 -20.70 -17.87 19.02
C LEU A 165 -21.80 -18.22 18.01
N VAL A 166 -21.63 -19.31 17.25
CA VAL A 166 -22.55 -19.71 16.18
C VAL A 166 -23.28 -21.00 16.57
N PRO A 167 -24.63 -21.03 16.62
CA PRO A 167 -25.41 -22.21 17.05
C PRO A 167 -25.41 -23.37 16.04
N TRP A 168 -24.61 -23.29 14.97
CA TRP A 168 -24.51 -24.30 13.92
C TRP A 168 -23.34 -25.23 14.24
N GLY A 169 -23.52 -26.53 13.97
CA GLY A 169 -22.58 -27.59 14.39
C GLY A 169 -21.11 -27.28 14.11
N THR A 170 -20.28 -27.61 15.10
CA THR A 170 -18.84 -27.32 15.19
C THR A 170 -18.06 -27.68 13.91
N GLU A 171 -18.44 -28.77 13.26
CA GLU A 171 -17.82 -29.26 12.02
C GLU A 171 -18.08 -28.36 10.81
N VAL A 172 -19.28 -27.78 10.69
CA VAL A 172 -19.65 -26.92 9.54
C VAL A 172 -18.88 -25.62 9.60
N VAL A 173 -18.75 -25.03 10.80
CA VAL A 173 -17.97 -23.82 11.00
C VAL A 173 -16.50 -24.09 10.68
N ALA A 174 -15.89 -25.13 11.25
CA ALA A 174 -14.48 -25.45 11.02
C ALA A 174 -14.12 -25.67 9.52
N VAL A 175 -15.02 -26.29 8.74
CA VAL A 175 -14.81 -26.55 7.31
C VAL A 175 -15.03 -25.30 6.45
N LEU A 176 -16.07 -24.51 6.72
CA LEU A 176 -16.41 -23.32 5.92
C LEU A 176 -15.57 -22.09 6.27
N TYR A 177 -14.91 -22.11 7.43
CA TYR A 177 -14.12 -21.02 7.97
C TYR A 177 -13.03 -20.52 7.02
N TRP A 178 -12.09 -21.39 6.65
CA TRP A 178 -10.97 -21.03 5.78
C TRP A 178 -11.40 -20.64 4.36
N PRO A 179 -12.33 -21.38 3.70
CA PRO A 179 -12.91 -20.94 2.45
C PRO A 179 -13.54 -19.55 2.51
N ALA A 180 -14.27 -19.22 3.60
CA ALA A 180 -14.88 -17.91 3.77
C ALA A 180 -13.82 -16.80 3.89
N VAL A 181 -12.77 -17.01 4.69
CA VAL A 181 -11.67 -16.05 4.82
C VAL A 181 -10.93 -15.84 3.49
N ILE A 182 -10.64 -16.93 2.76
CA ILE A 182 -10.01 -16.86 1.44
C ILE A 182 -10.91 -16.12 0.45
N LEU A 183 -12.20 -16.46 0.39
CA LEU A 183 -13.16 -15.82 -0.51
C LEU A 183 -13.30 -14.33 -0.22
N LEU A 184 -13.40 -13.94 1.06
CA LEU A 184 -13.44 -12.54 1.47
C LEU A 184 -12.16 -11.80 1.08
N SER A 185 -11.00 -12.45 1.22
CA SER A 185 -9.71 -11.88 0.87
C SER A 185 -9.56 -11.68 -0.64
N ILE A 186 -9.98 -12.67 -1.45
CA ILE A 186 -10.04 -12.54 -2.90
C ILE A 186 -11.00 -11.41 -3.27
N ALA A 187 -12.21 -11.41 -2.73
CA ALA A 187 -13.21 -10.39 -3.03
C ALA A 187 -12.70 -8.98 -2.70
N PHE A 188 -12.02 -8.82 -1.57
CA PHE A 188 -11.38 -7.56 -1.18
C PHE A 188 -10.29 -7.13 -2.16
N LEU A 189 -9.35 -8.01 -2.49
CA LEU A 189 -8.24 -7.70 -3.42
C LEU A 189 -8.76 -7.40 -4.83
N THR A 190 -9.67 -8.22 -5.36
CA THR A 190 -10.28 -8.01 -6.66
C THR A 190 -11.04 -6.68 -6.69
N THR A 191 -11.75 -6.33 -5.61
CA THR A 191 -12.41 -5.01 -5.50
C THR A 191 -11.39 -3.87 -5.45
N LEU A 192 -10.30 -4.02 -4.71
CA LEU A 192 -9.22 -3.03 -4.68
C LEU A 192 -8.66 -2.79 -6.08
N TYR A 193 -8.37 -3.84 -6.84
CA TYR A 193 -7.85 -3.72 -8.21
C TYR A 193 -8.88 -3.08 -9.14
N HIS A 194 -10.11 -3.60 -9.14
CA HIS A 194 -11.18 -3.15 -10.00
C HIS A 194 -11.52 -1.67 -9.83
N VAL A 195 -11.61 -1.21 -8.58
CA VAL A 195 -11.99 0.18 -8.25
C VAL A 195 -10.80 1.15 -8.47
N SER A 196 -9.57 0.64 -8.35
CA SER A 196 -8.37 1.45 -8.61
C SER A 196 -8.32 1.89 -10.08
N VAL A 197 -8.66 0.99 -11.00
CA VAL A 197 -8.73 1.28 -12.44
C VAL A 197 -9.92 2.22 -12.73
N PRO A 198 -9.70 3.39 -13.37
CA PRO A 198 -10.74 4.41 -13.53
C PRO A 198 -11.77 4.10 -14.62
N VAL A 199 -11.66 2.94 -15.29
CA VAL A 199 -12.55 2.49 -16.35
C VAL A 199 -13.21 1.18 -15.97
N ARG A 200 -14.44 0.99 -16.44
CA ARG A 200 -15.22 -0.21 -16.12
C ARG A 200 -14.78 -1.38 -17.02
N SER A 201 -14.05 -2.33 -16.43
CA SER A 201 -13.83 -3.67 -16.98
C SER A 201 -14.65 -4.71 -16.18
N PRO A 202 -14.89 -5.92 -16.69
CA PRO A 202 -15.47 -7.00 -15.90
C PRO A 202 -14.65 -7.31 -14.63
N TRP A 203 -15.28 -7.29 -13.46
CA TRP A 203 -14.64 -7.58 -12.15
C TRP A 203 -13.88 -8.92 -12.10
N ILE A 204 -14.31 -9.90 -12.91
CA ILE A 204 -13.68 -11.23 -13.00
C ILE A 204 -12.26 -11.15 -13.58
N GLU A 205 -11.94 -10.14 -14.39
CA GLU A 205 -10.60 -9.94 -14.97
C GLU A 205 -9.54 -9.68 -13.90
N ASP A 206 -9.94 -9.22 -12.71
CA ASP A 206 -9.02 -8.90 -11.63
C ASP A 206 -8.72 -10.08 -10.67
N ILE A 207 -9.45 -11.20 -10.81
CA ILE A 207 -9.29 -12.40 -9.94
C ILE A 207 -7.91 -13.06 -10.08
N PRO A 208 -7.31 -13.24 -11.27
CA PRO A 208 -6.01 -13.90 -11.40
C PRO A 208 -4.91 -13.24 -10.56
N GLY A 209 -4.84 -11.90 -10.57
CA GLY A 209 -3.90 -11.13 -9.76
C GLY A 209 -4.17 -11.24 -8.28
N ALA A 210 -5.44 -11.33 -7.85
CA ALA A 210 -5.79 -11.55 -6.44
C ALA A 210 -5.30 -12.91 -5.94
N LEU A 211 -5.39 -13.96 -6.78
CA LEU A 211 -4.85 -15.29 -6.47
C LEU A 211 -3.32 -15.26 -6.38
N VAL A 212 -2.65 -14.57 -7.30
CA VAL A 212 -1.17 -14.41 -7.26
C VAL A 212 -0.75 -13.64 -6.01
N ALA A 213 -1.44 -12.55 -5.68
CA ALA A 213 -1.18 -11.77 -4.48
C ALA A 213 -1.33 -12.61 -3.21
N LEU A 214 -2.41 -13.40 -3.09
CA LEU A 214 -2.60 -14.31 -1.96
C LEU A 214 -1.50 -15.37 -1.88
N GLY A 215 -1.14 -16.00 -3.01
CA GLY A 215 -0.05 -16.98 -3.03
C GLY A 215 1.30 -16.39 -2.61
N MET A 216 1.62 -15.19 -3.13
CA MET A 216 2.83 -14.46 -2.78
C MET A 216 2.83 -14.00 -1.31
N TRP A 217 1.66 -13.60 -0.79
CA TRP A 217 1.50 -13.20 0.60
C TRP A 217 1.69 -14.38 1.56
N VAL A 218 1.11 -15.54 1.26
CA VAL A 218 1.31 -16.76 2.06
C VAL A 218 2.79 -17.18 2.05
N LEU A 219 3.40 -17.23 0.86
CA LEU A 219 4.81 -17.57 0.72
C LEU A 219 5.71 -16.59 1.46
N GLY A 220 5.47 -15.29 1.28
CA GLY A 220 6.22 -14.23 1.93
C GLY A 220 6.06 -14.25 3.46
N SER A 221 4.84 -14.48 3.96
CA SER A 221 4.58 -14.65 5.40
C SER A 221 5.29 -15.86 5.97
N PHE A 222 5.33 -16.98 5.24
CA PHE A 222 6.07 -18.18 5.64
C PHE A 222 7.58 -17.93 5.69
N LEU A 223 8.14 -17.27 4.67
CA LEU A 223 9.57 -16.91 4.63
C LEU A 223 9.94 -15.93 5.75
N LEU A 224 9.09 -14.93 5.99
CA LEU A 224 9.28 -13.98 7.09
C LEU A 224 9.24 -14.70 8.44
N ARG A 225 8.32 -15.65 8.64
CA ARG A 225 8.26 -16.45 9.86
C ARG A 225 9.59 -17.17 10.10
N ILE A 226 10.16 -17.82 9.08
CA ILE A 226 11.47 -18.48 9.18
C ILE A 226 12.56 -17.47 9.58
N TYR A 227 12.59 -16.31 8.92
CA TYR A 227 13.55 -15.25 9.23
C TYR A 227 13.43 -14.77 10.69
N LEU A 228 12.21 -14.50 11.15
CA LEU A 228 11.97 -14.05 12.52
C LEU A 228 12.32 -15.14 13.54
N THR A 229 11.92 -16.38 13.34
CA THR A 229 12.25 -17.48 14.28
C THR A 229 13.76 -17.75 14.35
N SER A 230 14.52 -17.48 13.29
CA SER A 230 15.97 -17.73 13.26
C SER A 230 16.81 -16.56 13.76
N GLN A 231 16.41 -15.32 13.47
CA GLN A 231 17.18 -14.11 13.80
C GLN A 231 16.63 -13.32 14.99
N VAL A 232 15.34 -13.46 15.29
CA VAL A 232 14.61 -12.61 16.26
C VAL A 232 14.27 -13.34 17.57
N GLU A 233 14.12 -14.67 17.57
CA GLU A 233 13.85 -15.42 18.82
C GLU A 233 15.11 -15.72 19.67
N GLY A 234 16.28 -15.17 19.29
CA GLY A 234 17.53 -15.23 20.07
C GLY A 234 17.83 -13.93 20.87
N PRO A 235 19.03 -13.79 21.47
CA PRO A 235 19.51 -12.51 22.00
C PRO A 235 19.69 -11.52 20.84
N THR A 236 18.62 -10.81 20.49
CA THR A 236 18.66 -9.90 19.34
C THR A 236 19.44 -8.65 19.71
N ILE A 237 20.29 -8.18 18.78
CA ILE A 237 20.92 -6.85 18.87
C ILE A 237 19.88 -5.72 18.76
N TYR A 238 18.65 -6.04 18.34
CA TYR A 238 17.56 -5.09 18.10
C TYR A 238 16.68 -4.88 19.33
N GLY A 239 16.72 -5.75 20.35
CA GLY A 239 16.00 -5.61 21.60
C GLY A 239 14.51 -5.26 21.39
N SER A 240 14.07 -4.13 21.94
CA SER A 240 12.70 -3.64 21.85
C SER A 240 12.25 -3.22 20.44
N LEU A 241 13.18 -3.05 19.49
CA LEU A 241 12.86 -2.69 18.10
C LEU A 241 12.54 -3.90 17.23
N ALA A 242 12.77 -5.11 17.72
CA ALA A 242 12.59 -6.32 16.93
C ALA A 242 11.15 -6.50 16.43
N ALA A 243 10.16 -6.26 17.28
CA ALA A 243 8.77 -6.51 16.95
C ALA A 243 8.14 -5.42 16.04
N PRO A 244 8.40 -4.10 16.20
CA PRO A 244 7.98 -3.10 15.22
C PRO A 244 8.63 -3.33 13.85
N ILE A 245 9.89 -3.77 13.80
CA ILE A 245 10.57 -4.16 12.56
C ILE A 245 9.87 -5.37 11.92
N ALA A 246 9.51 -6.39 12.71
CA ALA A 246 8.79 -7.56 12.21
C ALA A 246 7.44 -7.19 11.60
N VAL A 247 6.68 -6.31 12.26
CA VAL A 247 5.39 -5.80 11.73
C VAL A 247 5.62 -5.00 10.45
N LEU A 248 6.61 -4.10 10.41
CA LEU A 248 6.93 -3.33 9.21
C LEU A 248 7.27 -4.24 8.02
N LEU A 249 8.10 -5.27 8.25
CA LEU A 249 8.46 -6.26 7.23
C LEU A 249 7.25 -7.05 6.76
N TRP A 250 6.37 -7.47 7.66
CA TRP A 250 5.15 -8.20 7.32
C TRP A 250 4.19 -7.36 6.48
N ILE A 251 3.96 -6.11 6.87
CA ILE A 251 3.16 -5.16 6.08
C ILE A 251 3.83 -4.89 4.72
N GLY A 252 5.17 -4.73 4.69
CA GLY A 252 5.94 -4.54 3.47
C GLY A 252 5.80 -5.70 2.49
N ILE A 253 5.91 -6.94 2.96
CA ILE A 253 5.69 -8.15 2.16
C ILE A 253 4.25 -8.21 1.67
N SER A 254 3.28 -7.82 2.51
CA SER A 254 1.87 -7.79 2.13
C SER A 254 1.60 -6.76 1.03
N ALA A 255 2.11 -5.54 1.18
CA ALA A 255 2.01 -4.49 0.17
C ALA A 255 2.69 -4.91 -1.14
N PHE A 256 3.86 -5.54 -1.07
CA PHE A 256 4.57 -6.07 -2.22
C PHE A 256 3.75 -7.14 -2.94
N ALA A 257 3.19 -8.12 -2.21
CA ALA A 257 2.35 -9.16 -2.79
C ALA A 257 1.13 -8.60 -3.53
N VAL A 258 0.45 -7.61 -2.93
CA VAL A 258 -0.69 -6.91 -3.55
C VAL A 258 -0.29 -6.20 -4.84
N LEU A 259 0.85 -5.49 -4.85
CA LEU A 259 1.33 -4.78 -6.04
C LEU A 259 1.80 -5.74 -7.15
N VAL A 260 2.40 -6.88 -6.80
CA VAL A 260 2.73 -7.93 -7.78
C VAL A 260 1.47 -8.51 -8.40
N GLY A 261 0.43 -8.79 -7.61
CA GLY A 261 -0.87 -9.22 -8.13
C GLY A 261 -1.48 -8.22 -9.11
N ALA A 262 -1.42 -6.92 -8.78
CA ALA A 262 -1.86 -5.87 -9.69
C ALA A 262 -1.04 -5.82 -10.99
N ALA A 263 0.30 -5.97 -10.90
CA ALA A 263 1.17 -6.01 -12.07
C ALA A 263 0.86 -7.22 -12.98
N VAL A 264 0.44 -8.35 -12.42
CA VAL A 264 -0.06 -9.50 -13.20
C VAL A 264 -1.36 -9.15 -13.93
N ASN A 265 -2.34 -8.54 -13.26
CA ASN A 265 -3.57 -8.12 -13.93
C ASN A 265 -3.31 -7.12 -15.06
N ALA A 266 -2.45 -6.12 -14.81
CA ALA A 266 -2.05 -5.16 -15.84
C ALA A 266 -1.32 -5.82 -17.01
N ALA A 267 -0.46 -6.82 -16.75
CA ALA A 267 0.20 -7.59 -17.82
C ALA A 267 -0.81 -8.41 -18.65
N ILE A 268 -1.81 -9.02 -18.00
CA ILE A 268 -2.89 -9.74 -18.69
C ILE A 268 -3.70 -8.77 -19.57
N ASP A 269 -4.08 -7.60 -19.06
CA ASP A 269 -4.80 -6.56 -19.82
C ASP A 269 -3.95 -5.94 -20.94
N ARG A 270 -2.62 -5.99 -20.88
CA ARG A 270 -1.78 -5.60 -22.02
C ARG A 270 -1.83 -6.61 -23.17
N VAL A 271 -1.89 -7.90 -22.86
CA VAL A 271 -1.93 -8.97 -23.87
C VAL A 271 -3.34 -9.19 -24.42
N TRP A 272 -4.35 -9.13 -23.54
CA TRP A 272 -5.77 -9.26 -23.86
C TRP A 272 -6.53 -8.07 -23.32
N PRO A 273 -6.42 -6.89 -23.97
CA PRO A 273 -7.04 -5.69 -23.48
C PRO A 273 -8.56 -5.76 -23.58
N SER A 274 -9.23 -5.32 -22.52
CA SER A 274 -10.66 -5.03 -22.62
C SER A 274 -10.89 -3.83 -23.55
N VAL A 275 -12.07 -3.77 -24.19
CA VAL A 275 -12.42 -2.64 -25.07
C VAL A 275 -12.35 -1.30 -24.32
N ALA A 276 -12.75 -1.29 -23.04
CA ALA A 276 -12.74 -0.11 -22.20
C ALA A 276 -11.32 0.36 -21.86
N THR A 277 -10.43 -0.56 -21.47
CA THR A 277 -9.03 -0.25 -21.12
C THR A 277 -8.23 0.17 -22.36
N ALA A 278 -8.43 -0.50 -23.51
CA ALA A 278 -7.80 -0.13 -24.78
C ALA A 278 -8.17 1.30 -25.21
N ALA A 279 -9.47 1.61 -25.25
CA ALA A 279 -9.96 2.92 -25.66
C ALA A 279 -9.48 4.04 -24.73
N ALA A 280 -9.42 3.77 -23.42
CA ALA A 280 -8.96 4.75 -22.45
C ALA A 280 -7.44 4.99 -22.51
N ARG A 281 -6.63 3.96 -22.76
CA ARG A 281 -5.19 4.12 -23.01
C ARG A 281 -4.94 4.99 -24.25
N GLU A 282 -5.63 4.70 -25.34
CA GLU A 282 -5.52 5.50 -26.58
C GLU A 282 -5.94 6.96 -26.36
N ALA A 283 -7.03 7.21 -25.63
CA ALA A 283 -7.46 8.55 -25.28
C ALA A 283 -6.42 9.29 -24.42
N ASN A 284 -5.76 8.59 -23.48
CA ASN A 284 -4.72 9.15 -22.64
C ASN A 284 -3.46 9.49 -23.44
N GLU A 285 -3.04 8.61 -24.35
CA GLU A 285 -1.92 8.85 -25.27
C GLU A 285 -2.16 10.07 -26.16
N ARG A 286 -3.38 10.20 -26.72
CA ARG A 286 -3.77 11.39 -27.50
C ARG A 286 -3.70 12.67 -26.66
N ALA A 287 -4.21 12.64 -25.43
CA ALA A 287 -4.15 13.80 -24.53
C ALA A 287 -2.69 14.20 -24.22
N ARG A 288 -1.81 13.23 -23.98
CA ARG A 288 -0.37 13.49 -23.78
C ARG A 288 0.32 14.05 -25.01
N ALA A 289 0.00 13.54 -26.20
CA ALA A 289 0.55 14.04 -27.45
C ALA A 289 0.20 15.52 -27.67
N VAL A 290 -1.05 15.90 -27.36
CA VAL A 290 -1.50 17.30 -27.42
C VAL A 290 -0.74 18.16 -26.40
N GLN A 291 -0.65 17.74 -25.14
CA GLN A 291 0.09 18.48 -24.11
C GLN A 291 1.58 18.65 -24.43
N ALA A 292 2.21 17.59 -24.97
CA ALA A 292 3.60 17.65 -25.40
C ALA A 292 3.78 18.63 -26.58
N ALA A 293 2.87 18.62 -27.55
CA ALA A 293 2.88 19.57 -28.66
C ALA A 293 2.69 21.02 -28.19
N GLU A 294 1.77 21.27 -27.25
CA GLU A 294 1.57 22.59 -26.65
C GLU A 294 2.79 23.08 -25.87
N LEU A 295 3.45 22.18 -25.11
CA LEU A 295 4.67 22.52 -24.39
C LEU A 295 5.81 22.87 -25.35
N VAL A 296 6.01 22.07 -26.40
CA VAL A 296 7.02 22.35 -27.43
C VAL A 296 6.71 23.66 -28.15
N ALA A 297 5.45 23.94 -28.46
CA ALA A 297 5.04 25.21 -29.05
C ALA A 297 5.31 26.39 -28.11
N ARG A 298 5.04 26.25 -26.80
CA ARG A 298 5.33 27.28 -25.80
C ARG A 298 6.84 27.53 -25.67
N VAL A 299 7.63 26.47 -25.52
CA VAL A 299 9.10 26.58 -25.42
C VAL A 299 9.69 27.18 -26.69
N ARG A 300 9.16 26.84 -27.86
CA ARG A 300 9.58 27.44 -29.13
C ARG A 300 9.21 28.92 -29.20
N ALA A 301 8.00 29.31 -28.81
CA ALA A 301 7.59 30.71 -28.78
C ALA A 301 8.44 31.51 -27.79
N GLU A 302 8.70 30.97 -26.59
CA GLU A 302 9.61 31.57 -25.62
C GLU A 302 11.02 31.72 -26.20
N ALA A 303 11.53 30.74 -26.95
CA ALA A 303 12.84 30.82 -27.61
C ALA A 303 12.88 31.81 -28.79
N GLU A 304 11.78 32.00 -29.52
CA GLU A 304 11.68 32.99 -30.59
C GLU A 304 11.53 34.43 -30.05
N ASP A 305 11.03 34.60 -28.82
CA ASP A 305 10.92 35.89 -28.12
C ASP A 305 12.19 36.27 -27.32
N VAL A 306 13.25 35.43 -27.33
CA VAL A 306 14.56 35.79 -26.77
C VAL A 306 15.28 36.72 -27.72
N ASP A 307 15.41 37.99 -27.34
CA ASP A 307 16.21 38.99 -28.05
C ASP A 307 17.71 38.66 -27.86
N GLU A 308 18.39 38.13 -28.87
CA GLU A 308 19.83 37.75 -28.81
C GLU A 308 20.75 38.92 -28.39
N ASP A 309 20.27 40.17 -28.52
CA ASP A 309 20.96 41.40 -28.18
C ASP A 309 20.58 41.99 -26.80
N ASP A 310 19.81 41.27 -25.96
CA ASP A 310 19.42 41.75 -24.61
C ASP A 310 20.66 41.85 -23.67
N PRO A 311 21.06 43.08 -23.26
CA PRO A 311 22.26 43.30 -22.43
C PRO A 311 22.14 42.73 -21.01
N ASP A 312 20.92 42.40 -20.55
CA ASP A 312 20.64 41.80 -19.24
C ASP A 312 20.42 40.27 -19.31
N MET A 313 20.57 39.65 -20.49
CA MET A 313 20.46 38.20 -20.64
C MET A 313 21.51 37.49 -19.78
N PRO A 314 21.11 36.64 -18.82
CA PRO A 314 22.07 35.89 -18.02
C PRO A 314 22.85 34.99 -18.96
N SER A 315 24.16 35.26 -19.10
CA SER A 315 25.05 34.56 -20.03
C SER A 315 24.79 33.06 -20.01
N GLU A 316 24.43 32.52 -21.17
CA GLU A 316 24.28 31.09 -21.36
C GLU A 316 25.50 30.39 -20.78
N PHE A 317 25.28 29.58 -19.75
CA PHE A 317 26.23 28.66 -19.12
C PHE A 317 27.67 29.17 -19.03
N PRO A 318 28.14 29.65 -17.86
CA PRO A 318 29.56 29.93 -17.68
C PRO A 318 30.33 28.66 -18.05
N GLU A 319 31.16 28.72 -19.10
CA GLU A 319 31.92 27.58 -19.65
C GLU A 319 32.64 26.74 -18.57
N ARG A 320 32.86 27.34 -17.40
CA ARG A 320 33.34 26.73 -16.16
C ARG A 320 32.54 25.50 -15.70
N TRP A 321 31.23 25.40 -15.97
CA TRP A 321 30.38 24.27 -15.57
C TRP A 321 30.31 23.14 -16.60
N SER A 322 30.66 23.41 -17.86
CA SER A 322 30.76 22.37 -18.91
C SER A 322 31.85 21.32 -18.62
N LYS A 323 32.84 21.66 -17.79
CA LYS A 323 33.89 20.74 -17.34
C LYS A 323 33.45 19.76 -16.24
N PHE A 324 32.28 19.98 -15.62
CA PHE A 324 31.81 19.17 -14.49
C PHE A 324 30.75 18.13 -14.86
N LEU A 325 30.18 18.21 -16.06
CA LEU A 325 29.31 17.15 -16.58
C LEU A 325 30.18 16.16 -17.37
N PRO A 326 30.13 14.86 -17.04
CA PRO A 326 30.80 13.85 -17.86
C PRO A 326 30.19 13.91 -19.27
N PRO A 327 31.00 13.91 -20.36
CA PRO A 327 30.45 13.86 -21.70
C PRO A 327 29.58 12.60 -21.87
N ASP A 328 28.47 12.74 -22.60
CA ASP A 328 27.40 11.76 -22.87
C ASP A 328 27.83 10.46 -23.58
N ASP A 329 29.10 10.09 -23.51
CA ASP A 329 29.64 8.98 -24.27
C ASP A 329 29.71 7.70 -23.42
N VAL A 330 28.55 7.27 -22.92
CA VAL A 330 28.39 5.93 -22.32
C VAL A 330 28.51 4.84 -23.40
N LYS A 331 28.24 5.17 -24.67
CA LYS A 331 28.36 4.24 -25.80
C LYS A 331 29.80 3.93 -26.20
N SER A 332 30.74 4.86 -26.13
CA SER A 332 32.14 4.57 -26.48
C SER A 332 32.86 3.66 -25.48
N ARG A 333 32.42 3.62 -24.22
CA ARG A 333 32.99 2.72 -23.19
C ARG A 333 32.59 1.25 -23.32
N LEU A 334 31.56 0.93 -24.11
CA LEU A 334 31.14 -0.45 -24.36
C LEU A 334 31.86 -1.08 -25.58
N HIS A 335 32.45 -0.27 -26.46
CA HIS A 335 33.12 -0.76 -27.67
C HIS A 335 34.65 -0.90 -27.54
N SER A 336 35.28 -0.45 -26.46
CA SER A 336 36.74 -0.56 -26.29
C SER A 336 37.23 -1.88 -25.65
N GLY A 337 36.34 -2.87 -25.48
CA GLY A 337 36.66 -4.13 -24.78
C GLY A 337 36.87 -5.35 -25.68
N TRP A 338 36.75 -5.24 -27.01
CA TRP A 338 36.73 -6.40 -27.92
C TRP A 338 37.77 -6.36 -29.04
N GLU A 339 38.88 -5.66 -28.85
CA GLU A 339 40.01 -5.76 -29.78
C GLU A 339 41.34 -5.50 -29.07
N LYS A 340 41.90 -6.53 -28.43
CA LYS A 340 43.27 -7.03 -28.62
C LYS A 340 43.68 -8.02 -27.52
N ASP A 341 44.23 -9.13 -28.03
CA ASP A 341 45.05 -10.20 -27.44
C ASP A 341 44.39 -11.22 -26.49
#